data_AF-A0A2V9LMK6-F1
#
_entry.id   AF-A0A2V9LMK6-F1
#
_cell.length_a   1.000
_cell.length_b   1.000
_cell.length_c   1.000
_cell.angle_alpha   90.00
_cell.angle_beta   90.00
_cell.angle_gamma   90.00
#
_symmetry.space_group_name_H-M   'P 1'
#
loop_
_entity.id
_entity.type
_entity.pdbx_description
1 polymer ?
#
loop_
_entity_poly.entity_id
_entity_poly.type
_entity_poly.pdbx_seq_one_letter_code
_entity_poly.pdbx_strand_id
1 'polypeptide(L)'
;MEANRKEQLVEQITQEILSRIRQEETSCGCRTEDLRELVQCGAERFGIESGVVRVSGDLAQYIDHTLLKPDASEAQIRQLCKEAAHYRFATVCVNPTWVRLCARLLKGTGVGICTVAGFPLGATPGDVKAYEARRAVFDGANEVDMVINVGLLKSGRDALVLDEICQVVRTVR
;
A
#
# COMPACT_ATOMS: atom_id res chain seq x y z
N MET A 1 35.03 -36.21 10.60
CA MET A 1 35.42 -34.81 10.92
C MET A 1 35.06 -33.80 9.83
N GLU A 2 34.90 -34.21 8.56
CA GLU A 2 34.72 -33.28 7.43
C GLU A 2 33.27 -32.80 7.21
N ALA A 3 32.28 -33.59 7.64
CA ALA A 3 30.85 -33.23 7.54
C ALA A 3 30.48 -32.01 8.41
N ASN A 4 31.00 -31.95 9.64
CA ASN A 4 30.73 -30.88 10.60
C ASN A 4 31.29 -29.51 10.13
N ARG A 5 32.36 -29.51 9.33
CA ARG A 5 32.95 -28.28 8.78
C ARG A 5 32.10 -27.69 7.65
N LYS A 6 31.42 -28.54 6.86
CA LYS A 6 30.51 -28.09 5.80
C LYS A 6 29.22 -27.53 6.39
N GLU A 7 28.68 -28.16 7.43
CA GLU A 7 27.51 -27.64 8.15
C GLU A 7 27.80 -26.29 8.82
N GLN A 8 28.94 -26.16 9.49
CA GLN A 8 29.38 -24.88 10.07
C GLN A 8 29.55 -23.77 9.01
N LEU A 9 30.06 -24.13 7.83
CA LEU A 9 30.23 -23.17 6.74
C LEU A 9 28.87 -22.72 6.16
N VAL A 10 27.93 -23.65 6.00
CA VAL A 10 26.56 -23.33 5.56
C VAL A 10 25.88 -22.41 6.57
N GLU A 11 26.03 -22.66 7.86
CA GLU A 11 25.44 -21.83 8.91
C GLU A 11 26.07 -20.43 8.94
N GLN A 12 27.40 -20.33 8.79
CA GLN A 12 28.10 -19.04 8.68
C GLN A 12 27.66 -18.23 7.45
N ILE A 13 27.57 -18.87 6.28
CA ILE A 13 27.09 -18.22 5.05
C ILE A 13 25.64 -17.76 5.22
N THR A 14 24.79 -18.58 5.84
CA THR A 14 23.39 -18.25 6.07
C THR A 14 23.25 -17.04 7.00
N GLN A 15 24.02 -16.99 8.09
CA GLN A 15 24.02 -15.84 9.01
C GLN A 15 24.51 -14.55 8.34
N GLU A 16 25.53 -14.63 7.48
CA GLU A 16 26.07 -13.50 6.73
C GLU A 16 25.09 -13.00 5.63
N ILE A 17 24.38 -13.91 4.96
CA ILE A 17 23.33 -13.53 4.01
C ILE A 17 22.16 -12.87 4.75
N LEU A 18 21.72 -13.43 5.88
CA LEU A 18 20.66 -12.85 6.70
C LEU A 18 21.04 -11.50 7.33
N SER A 19 22.32 -11.28 7.65
CA SER A 19 22.79 -9.97 8.13
C SER A 19 22.76 -8.91 7.04
N ARG A 20 23.14 -9.28 5.80
CA ARG A 20 23.13 -8.39 4.63
C ARG A 20 21.72 -8.08 4.14
N ILE A 21 20.81 -9.07 4.11
CA ILE A 21 19.40 -8.84 3.79
C ILE A 21 18.78 -7.85 4.79
N ARG A 22 19.07 -7.99 6.10
CA ARG A 22 18.63 -7.03 7.13
C ARG A 22 19.22 -5.63 6.95
N GLN A 23 20.40 -5.50 6.34
CA GLN A 23 20.99 -4.19 6.02
C GLN A 23 20.39 -3.59 4.74
N GLU A 24 20.03 -4.40 3.74
CA GLU A 24 19.38 -3.93 2.51
C GLU A 24 17.95 -3.41 2.74
N GLU A 25 17.24 -3.93 3.76
CA GLU A 25 15.96 -3.38 4.25
C GLU A 25 16.08 -1.94 4.78
N THR A 26 17.29 -1.40 4.97
CA THR A 26 17.53 -0.02 5.43
C THR A 26 18.04 0.96 4.36
N SER A 27 17.87 0.63 3.07
CA SER A 27 18.41 1.43 1.96
C SER A 27 17.56 2.64 1.52
N CYS A 28 16.36 2.83 2.07
CA CYS A 28 15.66 4.12 1.96
C CYS A 28 15.94 4.93 3.24
N GLY A 29 16.70 6.02 3.12
CA GLY A 29 17.23 6.86 4.20
C GLY A 29 16.21 7.66 5.03
N CYS A 30 14.99 7.14 5.19
CA CYS A 30 13.92 7.71 5.99
C CYS A 30 13.72 6.83 7.23
N ARG A 31 14.63 6.94 8.21
CA ARG A 31 14.41 6.37 9.55
C ARG A 31 13.81 7.44 10.45
N THR A 32 12.49 7.48 10.49
CA THR A 32 11.75 8.19 11.52
C THR A 32 10.86 7.14 12.19
N GLU A 33 11.30 6.63 13.34
CA GLU A 33 10.46 5.75 14.18
C GLU A 33 9.28 6.54 14.79
N ASP A 34 9.31 7.87 14.69
CA ASP A 34 8.22 8.76 15.06
C ASP A 34 7.48 9.28 13.82
N LEU A 35 6.22 8.86 13.68
CA LEU A 35 5.32 9.31 12.62
C LEU A 35 5.11 10.84 12.62
N ARG A 36 5.35 11.52 13.75
CA ARG A 36 5.25 12.99 13.83
C ARG A 36 6.34 13.69 13.04
N GLU A 37 7.54 13.14 12.99
CA GLU A 37 8.63 13.71 12.19
C GLU A 37 8.30 13.64 10.70
N LEU A 38 7.65 12.57 10.25
CA LEU A 38 7.18 12.45 8.86
C LEU A 38 6.13 13.49 8.51
N VAL A 39 5.18 13.73 9.42
CA VAL A 39 4.18 14.80 9.26
C VAL A 39 4.85 16.17 9.20
N GLN A 40 5.86 16.42 10.05
CA GLN A 40 6.63 17.67 10.04
C GLN A 40 7.44 17.85 8.75
N CYS A 41 7.93 16.77 8.17
CA CYS A 41 8.58 16.76 6.85
C CYS A 41 7.60 16.95 5.69
N GLY A 42 6.29 17.06 5.96
CA GLY A 42 5.27 17.42 4.97
C GLY A 42 4.58 16.24 4.30
N ALA A 43 4.76 15.02 4.79
CA ALA A 43 4.01 13.90 4.25
C ALA A 43 2.59 13.86 4.83
N GLU A 44 1.62 13.78 3.92
CA GLU A 44 0.20 13.99 4.23
C GLU A 44 -0.53 12.68 4.54
N ARG A 45 -0.10 11.52 4.04
CA ARG A 45 -0.71 10.22 4.35
C ARG A 45 0.30 9.08 4.29
N PHE A 46 0.10 8.08 5.15
CA PHE A 46 0.98 6.90 5.25
C PHE A 46 0.17 5.61 5.43
N GLY A 47 0.59 4.55 4.74
CA GLY A 47 0.06 3.20 4.98
C GLY A 47 0.76 2.54 6.15
N ILE A 48 -0.01 1.87 7.01
CA ILE A 48 0.53 1.05 8.12
C ILE A 48 0.00 -0.38 7.99
N GLU A 49 0.89 -1.36 8.08
CA GLU A 49 0.50 -2.77 8.22
C GLU A 49 0.12 -3.10 9.66
N SER A 50 -0.93 -3.89 9.85
CA SER A 50 -1.53 -4.14 11.16
C SER A 50 -0.57 -4.86 12.13
N GLY A 51 -0.16 -4.17 13.19
CA GLY A 51 0.73 -4.68 14.24
C GLY A 51 1.06 -3.61 15.30
N VAL A 52 0.26 -3.54 16.37
CA VAL A 52 0.41 -2.74 17.60
C VAL A 52 1.17 -1.41 17.45
N VAL A 53 0.51 -0.38 16.92
CA VAL A 53 0.96 1.02 17.04
C VAL A 53 -0.02 1.77 17.92
N ARG A 54 0.46 2.34 19.03
CA ARG A 54 -0.29 3.36 19.78
C ARG A 54 -0.32 4.62 18.94
N VAL A 55 -1.32 4.74 18.09
CA VAL A 55 -1.54 5.95 17.29
C VAL A 55 -2.17 7.01 18.18
N SER A 56 -1.52 8.16 18.27
CA SER A 56 -2.07 9.34 18.92
C SER A 56 -3.24 9.88 18.10
N GLY A 57 -4.32 10.35 18.74
CA GLY A 57 -5.57 10.68 18.02
C GLY A 57 -5.41 11.79 16.97
N ASP A 58 -4.41 12.66 17.13
CA ASP A 58 -3.96 13.68 16.18
C ASP A 58 -3.37 13.10 14.89
N LEU A 59 -2.89 11.85 14.94
CA LEU A 59 -2.17 11.22 13.85
C LEU A 59 -3.03 10.24 13.04
N ALA A 60 -4.12 9.75 13.62
CA ALA A 60 -5.01 8.78 12.97
C ALA A 60 -5.54 9.27 11.61
N GLN A 61 -5.78 10.58 11.49
CA GLN A 61 -6.30 11.21 10.27
C GLN A 61 -5.30 11.23 9.09
N TYR A 62 -4.08 10.76 9.29
CA TYR A 62 -3.05 10.64 8.26
C TYR A 62 -2.76 9.17 7.88
N ILE A 63 -3.53 8.21 8.41
CA ILE A 63 -3.27 6.78 8.22
C ILE A 63 -4.27 6.17 7.25
N ASP A 64 -3.74 5.44 6.27
CA ASP A 64 -4.50 4.54 5.39
C ASP A 64 -4.38 3.10 5.91
N HIS A 65 -5.44 2.61 6.55
CA HIS A 65 -5.47 1.28 7.15
C HIS A 65 -5.59 0.22 6.06
N THR A 66 -4.49 -0.47 5.77
CA THR A 66 -4.31 -1.18 4.50
C THR A 66 -4.43 -2.70 4.66
N LEU A 67 -5.20 -3.34 3.79
CA LEU A 67 -5.22 -4.79 3.62
C LEU A 67 -5.34 -5.16 2.14
N LEU A 68 -4.18 -5.42 1.52
CA LEU A 68 -4.03 -5.79 0.11
C LEU A 68 -3.60 -7.25 -0.10
N LYS A 69 -3.55 -8.05 0.98
CA LYS A 69 -3.22 -9.47 0.86
C LYS A 69 -4.20 -10.19 -0.08
N PRO A 70 -3.73 -11.01 -1.03
CA PRO A 70 -4.59 -11.65 -2.02
C PRO A 70 -5.55 -12.68 -1.39
N ASP A 71 -5.21 -13.21 -0.22
CA ASP A 71 -6.01 -14.15 0.56
C ASP A 71 -6.90 -13.47 1.62
N ALA A 72 -6.97 -12.13 1.63
CA ALA A 72 -7.81 -11.39 2.56
C ALA A 72 -9.28 -11.80 2.40
N SER A 73 -9.86 -12.35 3.46
CA SER A 73 -11.26 -12.76 3.52
C SER A 73 -12.20 -11.60 3.84
N GLU A 74 -13.49 -11.76 3.52
CA GLU A 74 -14.53 -10.78 3.89
C GLU A 74 -14.53 -10.47 5.40
N ALA A 75 -14.31 -11.48 6.24
CA ALA A 75 -14.28 -11.29 7.69
C ALA A 75 -13.15 -10.35 8.13
N GLN A 76 -11.97 -10.48 7.51
CA GLN A 76 -10.83 -9.58 7.77
C GLN A 76 -11.11 -8.16 7.27
N ILE A 77 -11.76 -8.01 6.10
CA ILE A 77 -12.15 -6.69 5.57
C ILE A 77 -13.17 -5.99 6.48
N ARG A 78 -14.12 -6.75 7.05
CA ARG A 78 -15.07 -6.22 8.05
C ARG A 78 -14.36 -5.75 9.31
N GLN A 79 -13.37 -6.51 9.79
CA GLN A 79 -12.58 -6.14 10.94
C GLN A 79 -11.74 -4.87 10.66
N LEU A 80 -11.11 -4.78 9.49
CA LEU A 80 -10.39 -3.58 9.02
C LEU A 80 -11.29 -2.34 9.06
N CYS A 81 -12.50 -2.42 8.51
CA CYS A 81 -13.45 -1.32 8.52
C CYS A 81 -13.87 -0.92 9.94
N LYS A 82 -14.09 -1.90 10.82
CA LYS A 82 -14.45 -1.67 12.22
C LYS A 82 -13.34 -0.93 12.97
N GLU A 83 -12.09 -1.34 12.78
CA GLU A 83 -10.93 -0.70 13.37
C GLU A 83 -10.77 0.73 12.85
N ALA A 84 -10.87 0.92 11.53
CA ALA A 84 -10.75 2.25 10.94
C ALA A 84 -11.81 3.23 11.44
N ALA A 85 -13.06 2.78 11.58
CA ALA A 85 -14.12 3.59 12.16
C ALA A 85 -13.90 3.87 13.66
N HIS A 86 -13.39 2.90 14.42
CA HIS A 86 -13.11 3.05 15.84
C HIS A 86 -12.01 4.07 16.12
N TYR A 87 -10.89 3.98 15.38
CA TYR A 87 -9.74 4.87 15.52
C TYR A 87 -9.85 6.17 14.71
N ARG A 88 -10.86 6.28 13.85
CA ARG A 88 -11.07 7.41 12.92
C ARG A 88 -9.86 7.63 12.01
N PHE A 89 -9.42 6.56 11.36
CA PHE A 89 -8.38 6.65 10.33
C PHE A 89 -8.84 7.45 9.11
N ALA A 90 -7.89 7.90 8.28
CA ALA A 90 -8.18 8.68 7.08
C ALA A 90 -8.99 7.84 6.10
N THR A 91 -8.43 6.68 5.72
CA THR A 91 -9.07 5.74 4.81
C THR A 91 -8.81 4.29 5.20
N VAL A 92 -9.57 3.37 4.60
CA VAL A 92 -9.12 1.99 4.40
C VAL A 92 -8.57 1.84 2.99
N CYS A 93 -7.45 1.14 2.81
CA CYS A 93 -6.90 0.80 1.50
C CYS A 93 -7.05 -0.70 1.22
N VAL A 94 -7.83 -1.07 0.20
CA VAL A 94 -8.21 -2.46 -0.10
C VAL A 94 -8.15 -2.78 -1.59
N ASN A 95 -8.08 -4.06 -1.94
CA ASN A 95 -8.19 -4.50 -3.34
C ASN A 95 -9.57 -4.11 -3.93
N PRO A 96 -9.67 -3.80 -5.24
CA PRO A 96 -10.90 -3.28 -5.87
C PRO A 96 -12.16 -4.10 -5.60
N THR A 97 -12.03 -5.43 -5.52
CA THR A 97 -13.12 -6.36 -5.20
C THR A 97 -13.86 -6.02 -3.89
N TRP A 98 -13.18 -5.40 -2.92
CA TRP A 98 -13.72 -5.10 -1.60
C TRP A 98 -14.33 -3.70 -1.47
N VAL A 99 -14.13 -2.81 -2.45
CA VAL A 99 -14.53 -1.40 -2.37
C VAL A 99 -16.02 -1.25 -2.03
N ARG A 100 -16.89 -1.96 -2.73
CA ARG A 100 -18.34 -1.88 -2.52
C ARG A 100 -18.75 -2.35 -1.11
N LEU A 101 -18.05 -3.34 -0.56
CA LEU A 101 -18.28 -3.79 0.81
C LEU A 101 -17.88 -2.70 1.80
N CYS A 102 -16.68 -2.13 1.65
CA CYS A 102 -16.18 -1.04 2.49
C CYS A 102 -17.10 0.18 2.44
N ALA A 103 -17.57 0.57 1.26
CA ALA A 103 -18.51 1.69 1.04
C ALA A 103 -19.80 1.54 1.85
N ARG A 104 -20.32 0.31 1.94
CA ARG A 104 -21.49 0.02 2.76
C ARG A 104 -21.19 0.06 4.26
N LEU A 105 -20.05 -0.46 4.69
CA LEU A 105 -19.69 -0.57 6.11
C LEU A 105 -19.25 0.76 6.73
N LEU A 106 -18.59 1.62 5.96
CA LEU A 106 -18.03 2.89 6.42
C LEU A 106 -18.96 4.09 6.16
N LYS A 107 -20.17 3.85 5.66
CA LYS A 107 -21.14 4.92 5.42
C LYS A 107 -21.44 5.68 6.72
N GLY A 108 -21.13 6.98 6.72
CA GLY A 108 -21.40 7.88 7.85
C GLY A 108 -20.35 7.85 8.96
N THR A 109 -19.26 7.09 8.82
CA THR A 109 -18.17 7.07 9.82
C THR A 109 -17.18 8.22 9.63
N GLY A 110 -17.13 8.81 8.43
CA GLY A 110 -16.13 9.80 8.03
C GLY A 110 -14.81 9.22 7.52
N VAL A 111 -14.66 7.89 7.53
CA VAL A 111 -13.48 7.19 6.99
C VAL A 111 -13.67 7.00 5.48
N GLY A 112 -12.68 7.43 4.70
CA GLY A 112 -12.66 7.27 3.24
C GLY A 112 -12.27 5.87 2.79
N ILE A 113 -12.36 5.62 1.50
CA ILE A 113 -11.97 4.35 0.87
C ILE A 113 -10.94 4.64 -0.20
N CYS A 114 -9.72 4.18 0.02
CA CYS A 114 -8.69 4.06 -0.98
C CYS A 114 -8.72 2.65 -1.59
N THR A 115 -8.43 2.55 -2.88
CA THR A 115 -8.14 1.28 -3.54
C THR A 115 -6.99 1.45 -4.50
N VAL A 116 -6.56 0.35 -5.12
CA VAL A 116 -5.40 0.34 -5.99
C VAL A 116 -5.78 0.11 -7.45
N ALA A 117 -4.95 0.58 -8.39
CA ALA A 117 -5.10 0.32 -9.82
C ALA A 117 -3.77 -0.11 -10.47
N GLY A 118 -3.80 -1.17 -11.27
CA GLY A 118 -2.60 -1.77 -11.87
C GLY A 118 -1.63 -2.37 -10.83
N PHE A 119 -2.08 -2.61 -9.60
CA PHE A 119 -1.25 -3.10 -8.50
C PHE A 119 -1.05 -4.63 -8.56
N PRO A 120 0.11 -5.14 -8.10
CA PRO A 120 1.27 -4.42 -7.57
C PRO A 120 2.30 -4.02 -8.62
N LEU A 121 2.22 -4.55 -9.84
CA LEU A 121 3.33 -4.52 -10.79
C LEU A 121 3.35 -3.29 -11.71
N GLY A 122 2.20 -2.63 -11.92
CA GLY A 122 2.07 -1.50 -12.82
C GLY A 122 2.27 -1.82 -14.31
N ALA A 123 2.38 -3.10 -14.68
CA ALA A 123 2.67 -3.55 -16.05
C ALA A 123 1.42 -3.79 -16.92
N THR A 124 0.25 -3.32 -16.47
CA THR A 124 -1.02 -3.38 -17.20
C THR A 124 -1.12 -2.19 -18.17
N PRO A 125 -1.76 -2.33 -19.35
CA PRO A 125 -2.05 -1.20 -20.23
C PRO A 125 -2.84 -0.06 -19.54
N GLY A 126 -2.58 1.18 -19.94
CA GLY A 126 -3.14 2.37 -19.28
C GLY A 126 -4.65 2.51 -19.39
N ASP A 127 -5.24 2.08 -20.50
CA ASP A 127 -6.69 2.04 -20.70
C ASP A 127 -7.38 1.06 -19.74
N VAL A 128 -6.75 -0.08 -19.48
CA VAL A 128 -7.24 -1.07 -18.50
C VAL A 128 -7.12 -0.53 -17.07
N LYS A 129 -6.01 0.15 -16.71
CA LYS A 129 -5.90 0.83 -15.42
C LYS A 129 -6.97 1.92 -15.25
N ALA A 130 -7.25 2.68 -16.30
CA ALA A 130 -8.28 3.72 -16.29
C ALA A 130 -9.68 3.10 -16.09
N TYR A 131 -9.97 1.97 -16.74
CA TYR A 131 -11.21 1.23 -16.52
C TYR A 131 -11.35 0.72 -15.09
N GLU A 132 -10.29 0.12 -14.53
CA GLU A 132 -10.25 -0.35 -13.14
C GLU A 132 -10.52 0.79 -12.16
N ALA A 133 -9.83 1.92 -12.33
CA ALA A 133 -10.02 3.12 -11.52
C ALA A 133 -11.45 3.68 -11.62
N ARG A 134 -12.00 3.77 -12.84
CA ARG A 134 -13.41 4.16 -13.05
C ARG A 134 -14.37 3.28 -12.28
N ARG A 135 -14.11 1.97 -12.35
CA ARG A 135 -14.98 0.98 -11.73
C ARG A 135 -14.91 1.07 -10.21
N ALA A 136 -13.72 1.26 -9.65
CA ALA A 136 -13.52 1.48 -8.23
C ALA A 136 -14.30 2.70 -7.72
N VAL A 137 -14.20 3.85 -8.41
CA VAL A 137 -14.95 5.06 -8.03
C VAL A 137 -16.45 4.82 -8.12
N PHE A 138 -16.93 4.15 -9.17
CA PHE A 138 -18.34 3.76 -9.29
C PHE A 138 -18.79 2.87 -8.12
N ASP A 139 -17.92 1.99 -7.63
CA ASP A 139 -18.19 1.10 -6.50
C ASP A 139 -18.07 1.78 -5.13
N GLY A 140 -17.60 3.04 -5.09
CA GLY A 140 -17.59 3.90 -3.91
C GLY A 140 -16.21 4.27 -3.36
N ALA A 141 -15.13 4.04 -4.11
CA ALA A 141 -13.80 4.53 -3.72
C ALA A 141 -13.74 6.07 -3.78
N ASN A 142 -13.10 6.67 -2.78
CA ASN A 142 -12.79 8.10 -2.73
C ASN A 142 -11.44 8.40 -3.37
N GLU A 143 -10.52 7.43 -3.32
CA GLU A 143 -9.13 7.58 -3.73
C GLU A 143 -8.66 6.33 -4.48
N VAL A 144 -7.71 6.52 -5.40
CA VAL A 144 -7.14 5.44 -6.21
C VAL A 144 -5.62 5.57 -6.25
N ASP A 145 -4.93 4.62 -5.63
CA ASP A 145 -3.47 4.47 -5.64
C ASP A 145 -3.04 3.62 -6.82
N MET A 146 -2.67 4.29 -7.92
CA MET A 146 -2.19 3.59 -9.11
C MET A 146 -0.70 3.26 -9.03
N VAL A 147 -0.29 2.13 -9.62
CA VAL A 147 1.13 1.80 -9.82
C VAL A 147 1.58 2.22 -11.22
N ILE A 148 2.63 3.04 -11.30
CA ILE A 148 3.22 3.48 -12.57
C ILE A 148 3.82 2.31 -13.36
N ASN A 149 3.89 2.44 -14.68
CA ASN A 149 4.62 1.47 -15.50
C ASN A 149 6.15 1.67 -15.38
N VAL A 150 6.76 0.95 -14.44
CA VAL A 150 8.20 1.01 -14.16
C VAL A 150 9.03 0.58 -15.38
N GLY A 151 8.55 -0.38 -16.17
CA GLY A 151 9.25 -0.84 -17.38
C GLY A 151 9.39 0.27 -18.42
N LEU A 152 8.30 1.01 -18.68
CA LEU A 152 8.30 2.15 -19.59
C LEU A 152 9.19 3.28 -19.07
N LEU A 153 9.10 3.61 -17.79
CA LEU A 153 9.93 4.66 -17.18
C LEU A 153 11.42 4.34 -17.32
N LYS A 154 11.84 3.11 -16.97
CA LYS A 154 13.24 2.68 -17.11
C LYS A 154 13.71 2.60 -18.56
N SER A 155 12.78 2.56 -19.52
CA SER A 155 13.07 2.57 -20.95
C SER A 155 13.12 3.99 -21.55
N GLY A 156 13.06 5.03 -20.71
CA GLY A 156 13.02 6.44 -21.13
C GLY A 156 11.77 6.78 -21.94
N ARG A 157 10.65 6.08 -21.69
CA ARG A 157 9.36 6.29 -22.37
C ARG A 157 8.43 7.15 -21.52
N ASP A 158 8.96 8.28 -21.03
CA ASP A 158 8.29 9.15 -20.05
C ASP A 158 6.95 9.67 -20.57
N ALA A 159 6.85 9.98 -21.87
CA ALA A 159 5.61 10.44 -22.50
C ALA A 159 4.49 9.37 -22.41
N LEU A 160 4.84 8.08 -22.49
CA LEU A 160 3.86 7.00 -22.36
C LEU A 160 3.43 6.81 -20.90
N VAL A 161 4.36 6.96 -19.95
CA VAL A 161 4.04 6.94 -18.52
C VAL A 161 3.13 8.12 -18.15
N LEU A 162 3.43 9.31 -18.64
CA LEU A 162 2.60 10.50 -18.44
C LEU A 162 1.20 10.31 -19.03
N ASP A 163 1.10 9.79 -20.25
CA ASP A 163 -0.18 9.54 -20.89
C ASP A 163 -0.99 8.50 -20.10
N GLU A 164 -0.37 7.40 -19.64
CA GLU A 164 -0.99 6.40 -18.77
C GLU A 164 -1.58 7.03 -17.49
N ILE A 165 -0.78 7.82 -16.76
CA ILE A 165 -1.24 8.51 -15.55
C ILE A 165 -2.40 9.47 -15.89
N CYS A 166 -2.28 10.21 -16.99
CA CYS A 166 -3.32 11.13 -17.45
C CYS A 166 -4.64 10.41 -17.77
N GLN A 167 -4.58 9.22 -18.36
CA GLN A 167 -5.77 8.41 -18.67
C GLN A 167 -6.53 8.01 -17.39
N VAL A 168 -5.80 7.56 -16.36
CA VAL A 168 -6.39 7.23 -15.05
C VAL A 168 -7.03 8.47 -14.44
N VAL A 169 -6.27 9.56 -14.31
CA VAL A 169 -6.72 10.82 -13.69
C VAL A 169 -7.96 11.39 -14.36
N ARG A 170 -8.02 11.40 -15.71
CA ARG A 170 -9.17 11.95 -16.45
C ARG A 170 -10.45 11.15 -16.23
N THR A 171 -10.34 9.87 -15.87
CA THR A 171 -11.49 8.96 -15.79
C THR A 171 -12.17 8.99 -14.42
N VAL A 172 -11.48 9.47 -13.39
CA VAL A 172 -11.95 9.51 -11.98
C VAL A 172 -12.23 10.92 -11.46
N ARG A 173 -12.16 11.93 -12.33
CA ARG A 173 -12.49 13.33 -12.03
C ARG A 173 -13.97 13.64 -12.23
#